data_AF-A0A8X6TSX3-F1
#
_entry.id   AF-A0A8X6TSX3-F1
#
_cell.length_a   1.000
_cell.length_b   1.000
_cell.length_c   1.000
_cell.angle_alpha   90.00
_cell.angle_beta   90.00
_cell.angle_gamma   90.00
#
_symmetry.space_group_name_H-M   'P 1'
#
loop_
_entity.id
_entity.type
_entity.pdbx_description
1 polymer ?
#
loop_
_entity_poly.entity_id
_entity_poly.type
_entity_poly.pdbx_seq_one_letter_code
_entity_poly.pdbx_strand_id
1 'polypeptide(L)'
;MRDLPSSGQSIVYAAQKGDHDFAIGAEDLKLFFAILFTSGYNVLPRKRMYWENSSDAKDNAILEAIPRCRLEKIMQCLHFADNSNLNKKEQMAKLCSLLNHLNKIFLTCFPNEQWLSVDQSMVPYFGHHGCK
;
A
#
# COMPACT_ATOMS: atom_id res chain seq x y z
N MET A 1 18.04 -1.25 1.85
CA MET A 1 16.68 -1.51 1.32
C MET A 1 16.73 -2.79 0.49
N ARG A 2 16.94 -3.94 1.15
CA ARG A 2 16.96 -5.26 0.50
C ARG A 2 15.73 -6.02 1.01
N ASP A 3 14.88 -6.38 0.06
CA ASP A 3 13.72 -7.28 0.16
C ASP A 3 12.58 -6.86 1.08
N LEU A 4 11.71 -5.98 0.56
CA LEU A 4 10.32 -5.97 1.00
C LEU A 4 9.67 -7.29 0.52
N PRO A 5 9.11 -8.13 1.41
CA PRO A 5 8.52 -9.43 1.05
C PRO A 5 7.25 -9.36 0.18
N SER A 6 6.85 -8.17 -0.31
CA SER A 6 5.55 -7.92 -0.95
C SER A 6 5.53 -8.11 -2.47
N SER A 7 6.67 -7.98 -3.16
CA SER A 7 6.69 -8.05 -4.63
C SER A 7 6.27 -9.45 -5.11
N GLY A 8 6.79 -10.50 -4.47
CA GLY A 8 6.46 -11.88 -4.79
C GLY A 8 4.98 -12.21 -4.57
N GLN A 9 4.41 -11.83 -3.43
CA GLN A 9 3.02 -12.16 -3.10
C GLN A 9 2.01 -11.43 -4.00
N SER A 10 2.34 -10.21 -4.42
CA SER A 10 1.52 -9.44 -5.37
C SER A 10 1.45 -10.10 -6.75
N ILE A 11 2.59 -10.63 -7.24
CA ILE A 11 2.66 -11.37 -8.51
C ILE A 11 1.88 -12.68 -8.42
N VAL A 12 2.07 -13.44 -7.34
CA VAL A 12 1.33 -14.70 -7.11
C VAL A 12 -0.17 -14.44 -7.09
N TYR A 13 -0.62 -13.39 -6.40
CA TYR A 13 -2.04 -13.03 -6.37
C TYR A 13 -2.58 -12.65 -7.75
N ALA A 14 -1.84 -11.86 -8.53
CA ALA A 14 -2.24 -11.49 -9.88
C ALA A 14 -2.43 -12.73 -10.76
N ALA A 15 -1.51 -13.70 -10.69
CA ALA A 15 -1.64 -14.97 -11.39
C ALA A 15 -2.86 -15.79 -10.93
N GLN A 16 -3.17 -15.81 -9.62
CA GLN A 16 -4.40 -16.42 -9.09
C GLN A 16 -5.68 -15.75 -9.62
N LYS A 17 -5.61 -14.49 -10.02
CA LYS A 17 -6.69 -13.74 -10.66
C LYS A 17 -6.70 -13.82 -12.18
N GLY A 18 -5.83 -14.64 -12.77
CA GLY A 18 -5.73 -14.87 -14.21
C GLY A 18 -4.84 -13.88 -14.95
N ASP A 19 -4.08 -13.05 -14.24
CA ASP A 19 -3.10 -12.14 -14.83
C ASP A 19 -1.68 -12.66 -14.58
N HIS A 20 -1.18 -13.42 -15.56
CA HIS A 20 0.15 -14.02 -15.52
C HIS A 20 1.26 -13.06 -15.98
N ASP A 21 0.89 -11.94 -16.61
CA ASP A 21 1.83 -10.96 -17.17
C ASP A 21 2.12 -9.82 -16.17
N PHE A 22 1.42 -9.80 -15.03
CA PHE A 22 1.64 -8.80 -14.00
C PHE A 22 3.02 -8.95 -13.35
N ALA A 23 3.89 -8.00 -13.66
CA ALA A 23 5.15 -7.78 -12.95
C ALA A 23 5.06 -6.54 -12.05
N ILE A 24 5.75 -6.56 -10.91
CA ILE A 24 5.95 -5.40 -10.04
C ILE A 24 7.34 -5.43 -9.41
N GLY A 25 8.09 -4.34 -9.55
CA GLY A 25 9.43 -4.17 -9.00
C GLY A 25 9.49 -3.21 -7.81
N ALA A 26 10.69 -3.03 -7.26
CA ALA A 26 10.93 -2.07 -6.20
C ALA A 26 10.68 -0.62 -6.65
N GLU A 27 11.02 -0.28 -7.90
CA GLU A 27 10.78 1.07 -8.46
C GLU A 27 9.28 1.36 -8.63
N ASP A 28 8.48 0.39 -9.08
CA ASP A 28 7.02 0.53 -9.13
C ASP A 28 6.44 0.83 -7.73
N LEU A 29 6.93 0.14 -6.70
CA LEU A 29 6.51 0.35 -5.32
C LEU A 29 6.93 1.72 -4.79
N LYS A 30 8.15 2.19 -5.11
CA LYS A 30 8.59 3.54 -4.75
C LYS A 30 7.70 4.60 -5.39
N LEU A 31 7.39 4.48 -6.68
CA LEU A 31 6.47 5.37 -7.38
C LEU A 31 5.07 5.33 -6.78
N PHE A 32 4.58 4.12 -6.45
CA PHE A 32 3.31 3.94 -5.77
C PHE A 32 3.25 4.71 -4.44
N PHE A 33 4.25 4.56 -3.58
CA PHE A 33 4.32 5.29 -2.31
C PHE A 33 4.51 6.81 -2.50
N ALA A 34 5.32 7.22 -3.48
CA ALA A 34 5.50 8.64 -3.82
C ALA A 34 4.15 9.30 -4.16
N ILE A 35 3.33 8.63 -4.98
CA ILE A 35 1.99 9.13 -5.33
C ILE A 35 1.06 9.15 -4.13
N LEU A 36 1.12 8.13 -3.25
CA LEU A 36 0.35 8.16 -2.00
C LEU A 36 0.70 9.38 -1.15
N PHE A 37 2.00 9.70 -0.99
CA PHE A 37 2.43 10.88 -0.26
C PHE A 37 1.97 12.18 -0.93
N THR A 38 2.17 12.31 -2.24
CA THR A 38 1.71 13.48 -3.00
C THR A 38 0.20 13.67 -2.87
N SER A 39 -0.57 12.57 -2.94
CA SER A 39 -2.03 12.62 -2.83
C SER A 39 -2.55 12.95 -1.42
N GLY A 40 -1.74 12.73 -0.39
CA GLY A 40 -2.03 13.17 0.97
C GLY A 40 -1.69 14.65 1.20
N TYR A 41 -0.73 15.18 0.44
CA TYR A 41 -0.36 16.59 0.48
C TYR A 41 -1.29 17.47 -0.35
N ASN A 42 -1.50 17.13 -1.62
CA ASN A 42 -2.39 17.83 -2.54
C ASN A 42 -3.66 17.00 -2.77
N VAL A 43 -4.63 17.10 -1.86
CA VAL A 43 -5.81 16.23 -1.88
C VAL A 43 -6.82 16.68 -2.93
N LEU A 44 -7.02 15.86 -3.96
CA LEU A 44 -8.09 16.06 -4.94
C LEU A 44 -9.38 15.29 -4.56
N PRO A 45 -10.58 15.79 -4.91
CA PRO A 45 -11.86 15.13 -4.59
C PRO A 45 -11.98 13.70 -5.11
N ARG A 46 -11.29 13.38 -6.21
CA ARG A 46 -11.26 12.03 -6.80
C ARG A 46 -9.85 11.71 -7.23
N LYS A 47 -9.35 10.53 -6.85
CA LYS A 47 -8.03 10.02 -7.25
C LYS A 47 -7.77 10.11 -8.76
N ARG A 48 -8.79 9.91 -9.61
CA ARG A 48 -8.61 9.96 -11.07
C ARG A 48 -8.23 11.34 -11.60
N MET A 49 -8.51 12.40 -10.84
CA MET A 49 -8.24 13.78 -11.24
C MET A 49 -6.74 14.10 -11.36
N TYR A 50 -5.86 13.37 -10.66
CA TYR A 50 -4.41 13.54 -10.85
C TYR A 50 -3.94 13.24 -12.28
N TRP A 51 -4.74 12.50 -13.07
CA TRP A 51 -4.50 12.20 -14.49
C TRP A 51 -5.44 12.93 -15.45
N GLU A 52 -6.23 13.90 -14.97
CA GLU A 52 -7.07 14.71 -15.84
C GLU A 52 -6.24 15.79 -16.56
N ASN A 53 -6.68 16.17 -17.76
CA ASN A 53 -6.01 17.20 -18.55
C ASN A 53 -6.45 18.63 -18.17
N SER A 54 -7.26 18.81 -17.11
CA SER A 54 -7.70 20.13 -16.68
C SER A 54 -6.56 20.86 -15.97
N SER A 55 -6.38 22.15 -16.27
CA SER A 55 -5.24 22.93 -15.78
C SER A 55 -5.17 23.08 -14.26
N ASP A 56 -6.30 22.92 -13.58
CA ASP A 56 -6.49 23.07 -12.14
C ASP A 56 -6.32 21.77 -11.35
N ALA A 57 -6.44 20.60 -11.99
CA ALA A 57 -6.35 19.29 -11.34
C ALA A 57 -5.14 18.46 -11.81
N LYS A 58 -4.57 18.81 -12.97
CA LYS A 58 -3.44 18.09 -13.57
C LYS A 58 -2.21 18.19 -12.69
N ASP A 59 -1.68 17.03 -12.28
CA ASP A 59 -0.36 16.93 -11.68
C ASP A 59 0.61 16.32 -12.71
N ASN A 60 1.45 17.18 -13.31
CA ASN A 60 2.41 16.74 -14.34
C ASN A 60 3.38 15.69 -13.80
N ALA A 61 3.80 15.80 -12.54
CA ALA A 61 4.74 14.86 -11.95
C ALA A 61 4.12 13.46 -11.82
N ILE A 62 2.85 13.37 -11.40
CA ILE A 62 2.13 12.09 -11.30
C ILE A 62 1.87 11.50 -12.69
N LEU A 63 1.45 12.34 -13.64
CA LEU A 63 1.14 11.94 -15.01
C LEU A 63 2.36 11.35 -15.73
N GLU A 64 3.53 11.96 -15.57
CA GLU A 64 4.77 11.52 -16.18
C GLU A 64 5.37 10.30 -15.45
N ALA A 65 5.15 10.19 -14.14
CA ALA A 65 5.71 9.12 -13.31
C ALA A 65 5.06 7.75 -13.55
N ILE A 66 3.73 7.66 -13.58
CA ILE A 66 3.04 6.38 -13.78
C ILE A 66 1.70 6.55 -14.52
N PRO A 67 1.36 5.67 -15.47
CA PRO A 67 0.04 5.67 -16.06
C PRO A 67 -1.04 5.31 -15.03
N ARG A 68 -2.21 5.98 -15.12
CA ARG A 68 -3.37 5.71 -14.23
C ARG A 68 -3.72 4.23 -14.15
N CYS A 69 -3.81 3.56 -15.29
CA CYS A 69 -4.18 2.13 -15.36
C CYS A 69 -3.15 1.25 -14.63
N ARG A 70 -1.87 1.61 -14.69
CA ARG A 70 -0.80 0.89 -14.00
C ARG A 70 -0.92 1.06 -12.48
N LEU A 71 -1.17 2.27 -11.99
CA LEU A 71 -1.41 2.49 -10.56
C LEU A 71 -2.64 1.75 -10.05
N GLU A 72 -3.76 1.82 -10.78
CA GLU A 72 -4.99 1.10 -10.42
C GLU A 72 -4.74 -0.42 -10.37
N LYS A 73 -3.94 -0.96 -11.30
CA LYS A 73 -3.56 -2.37 -11.31
C LYS A 73 -2.72 -2.75 -10.10
N ILE A 74 -1.71 -1.94 -9.75
CA ILE A 74 -0.90 -2.15 -8.54
C ILE A 74 -1.79 -2.15 -7.30
N MET A 75 -2.73 -1.19 -7.17
CA MET A 75 -3.67 -1.15 -6.04
C MET A 75 -4.54 -2.40 -5.91
N GLN A 76 -4.92 -3.03 -7.02
CA GLN A 76 -5.74 -4.25 -7.03
C GLN A 76 -4.92 -5.49 -6.68
N CYS A 77 -3.65 -5.52 -7.06
CA CYS A 77 -2.79 -6.69 -6.95
C CYS A 77 -1.84 -6.65 -5.74
N LEU A 78 -1.71 -5.54 -5.02
CA LEU A 78 -0.79 -5.40 -3.89
C LEU A 78 -1.15 -6.36 -2.74
N HIS A 79 -0.27 -7.33 -2.48
CA HIS A 79 -0.45 -8.36 -1.46
C HIS A 79 0.82 -8.55 -0.61
N PHE A 80 0.63 -8.88 0.67
CA PHE A 80 1.69 -9.01 1.66
C PHE A 80 1.76 -10.39 2.34
N ALA A 81 0.85 -11.29 2.00
CA ALA A 81 0.74 -12.62 2.57
C ALA A 81 0.36 -13.64 1.51
N ASP A 82 0.79 -14.89 1.68
CA ASP A 82 0.41 -16.01 0.84
C ASP A 82 -0.99 -16.49 1.20
N ASN A 83 -1.94 -16.32 0.28
CA ASN A 83 -3.33 -16.75 0.45
C ASN A 83 -3.48 -18.27 0.62
N SER A 84 -2.51 -19.07 0.16
CA SER A 84 -2.54 -20.53 0.21
C SER A 84 -2.25 -21.07 1.62
N ASN A 85 -1.54 -20.27 2.44
CA ASN A 85 -1.08 -20.65 3.77
C ASN A 85 -1.44 -19.59 4.83
N LEU A 86 -2.68 -19.08 4.79
CA LEU A 86 -3.15 -18.12 5.78
C LEU A 86 -3.57 -18.81 7.08
N ASN A 87 -3.10 -18.27 8.20
CA ASN A 87 -3.62 -18.64 9.51
C ASN A 87 -5.04 -18.10 9.70
N LYS A 88 -6.04 -18.96 9.54
CA LYS A 88 -7.47 -18.60 9.67
C LYS A 88 -7.87 -18.15 11.08
N LYS A 89 -7.05 -18.44 12.10
CA LYS A 89 -7.30 -18.00 13.48
C LYS A 89 -6.93 -16.52 13.68
N GLU A 90 -6.02 -16.00 12.86
CA GLU A 90 -5.60 -14.60 12.92
C GLU A 90 -6.52 -13.72 12.06
N GLN A 91 -7.25 -12.80 12.71
CA GLN A 91 -8.22 -11.95 12.04
C GLN A 91 -7.59 -11.01 11.00
N MET A 92 -6.32 -10.62 11.19
CA MET A 92 -5.55 -9.77 10.28
C MET A 92 -4.38 -10.50 9.61
N ALA A 93 -4.48 -11.83 9.40
CA ALA A 93 -3.41 -12.65 8.83
C ALA A 93 -2.79 -12.07 7.54
N LYS A 94 -3.60 -11.41 6.71
CA LYS A 94 -3.16 -10.79 5.44
C LYS A 94 -2.20 -9.60 5.62
N LEU A 95 -2.28 -8.90 6.75
CA LEU A 95 -1.46 -7.72 7.06
C LEU A 95 -0.45 -7.98 8.18
N CYS A 96 -0.62 -9.06 8.95
CA CYS A 96 0.18 -9.41 10.11
C CYS A 96 1.69 -9.37 9.82
N SER A 97 2.13 -9.97 8.70
CA SER A 97 3.54 -9.96 8.29
C SER A 97 4.10 -8.54 8.08
N LEU A 98 3.33 -7.68 7.40
CA LEU A 98 3.71 -6.28 7.16
C LEU A 98 3.76 -5.50 8.48
N LEU A 99 2.72 -5.61 9.32
CA LEU A 99 2.64 -4.91 10.60
C LEU A 99 3.78 -5.31 11.54
N ASN A 100 4.09 -6.60 11.61
CA ASN A 100 5.21 -7.10 12.41
C ASN A 100 6.56 -6.56 11.91
N HIS A 101 6.74 -6.45 10.60
CA HIS A 101 7.95 -5.87 10.03
C HIS A 101 8.07 -4.38 10.35
N LEU A 102 6.99 -3.62 10.16
CA LEU A 102 6.95 -2.19 10.48
C LEU A 102 7.20 -1.93 11.97
N ASN A 103 6.55 -2.68 12.86
CA ASN A 103 6.76 -2.56 14.31
C ASN A 103 8.21 -2.79 14.70
N LYS A 104 8.89 -3.79 14.10
CA LYS A 104 10.33 -4.02 14.36
C LYS A 104 11.18 -2.81 13.95
N ILE A 105 10.92 -2.23 12.79
CA ILE A 105 11.64 -1.04 12.32
C ILE A 105 11.36 0.14 13.25
N PHE A 106 10.09 0.41 13.56
CA PHE A 106 9.70 1.53 14.41
C PHE A 106 10.31 1.43 15.81
N LEU A 107 10.31 0.25 16.43
CA LEU A 107 10.95 0.03 17.73
C LEU A 107 12.48 0.21 17.66
N THR A 108 13.11 -0.14 16.54
CA THR A 108 14.56 0.05 16.37
C THR A 108 14.92 1.53 16.18
N CYS A 109 14.03 2.30 15.54
CA CYS A 109 14.22 3.73 15.31
C CYS A 109 13.65 4.62 16.44
N PHE A 110 12.98 4.02 17.42
CA PHE A 110 12.31 4.76 18.49
C PHE A 110 13.36 5.35 19.45
N PRO A 111 13.34 6.66 19.73
CA PRO A 111 14.18 7.24 20.75
C PRO A 111 13.69 6.79 22.13
N ASN A 112 14.59 6.32 22.99
CA ASN A 112 14.22 5.86 24.34
C ASN A 112 13.85 7.06 25.23
N GLU A 113 12.57 7.41 25.25
CA GLU A 113 12.00 8.48 26.07
C GLU A 113 11.33 7.93 27.34
N GLN A 114 11.41 8.69 28.44
CA GLN A 114 10.81 8.31 29.73
C GLN A 114 9.29 8.57 29.79
N TRP A 115 8.83 9.58 29.06
CA TRP A 115 7.45 10.06 29.12
C TRP A 115 6.71 9.70 27.84
N LEU A 116 5.94 8.62 27.90
CA LEU A 116 5.18 8.12 26.75
C LEU A 116 3.69 8.42 26.93
N SER A 117 3.06 8.86 25.84
CA SER A 117 1.60 8.93 25.73
C SER A 117 1.13 7.79 24.86
N VAL A 118 0.16 7.02 25.35
CA VAL A 118 -0.45 5.89 24.63
C VAL A 118 -1.94 6.17 24.51
N ASP A 119 -2.42 6.21 23.28
CA ASP A 119 -3.82 6.41 22.96
C ASP A 119 -4.22 5.52 21.77
N GLN A 120 -5.53 5.40 21.54
CA GLN A 120 -6.11 4.63 20.44
C GLN A 120 -6.44 5.56 19.28
N SER A 121 -6.15 5.13 18.06
CA SER A 121 -6.59 5.81 16.83
C SER A 121 -7.46 4.88 16.00
N MET A 122 -8.52 5.44 15.43
CA MET A 122 -9.46 4.71 14.58
C MET A 122 -9.21 5.05 13.12
N VAL A 123 -9.04 4.03 12.29
CA VAL A 123 -8.96 4.18 10.84
C VAL A 123 -10.32 3.85 10.23
N PRO A 124 -11.05 4.83 9.66
CA PRO A 124 -12.37 4.59 9.11
C PRO A 124 -12.29 3.60 7.95
N TYR A 125 -13.06 2.52 8.05
CA TYR A 125 -13.16 1.50 7.01
C TYR A 125 -14.63 1.15 6.77
N PHE A 126 -15.06 1.15 5.51
CA PHE A 126 -16.47 0.94 5.14
C PHE A 126 -16.74 -0.43 4.49
N GLY A 127 -15.72 -1.29 4.30
CA GLY A 127 -15.88 -2.61 3.67
C GLY A 127 -16.45 -3.71 4.58
N HIS A 128 -16.38 -4.97 4.18
CA HIS A 128 -16.86 -6.09 4.99
C HIS A 128 -15.67 -6.77 5.67
N HIS A 129 -15.32 -6.34 6.89
CA HIS A 129 -14.26 -6.98 7.68
C HIS A 129 -14.71 -7.10 9.14
N GLY A 130 -14.40 -8.23 9.79
CA GLY A 130 -14.84 -8.48 11.16
C GLY A 130 -14.09 -7.69 12.24
N CYS A 131 -12.98 -7.03 11.89
CA CYS A 131 -12.18 -6.18 12.81
C CYS A 131 -12.64 -4.71 12.87
N LYS A 132 -13.82 -4.41 12.33
CA LYS A 132 -14.35 -3.04 12.29
C LYS A 132 -14.92 -2.61 13.63
#